data_AF-C3XVG7-F1
#
_entry.id   AF-C3XVG7-F1
#
_cell.length_a   1.000
_cell.length_b   1.000
_cell.length_c   1.000
_cell.angle_alpha   90.00
_cell.angle_beta   90.00
_cell.angle_gamma   90.00
#
_symmetry.space_group_name_H-M   'P 1'
#
loop_
_entity.id
_entity.type
_entity.pdbx_description
1 polymer ?
#
loop_
_entity_poly.entity_id
_entity_poly.type
_entity_poly.pdbx_seq_one_letter_code
_entity_poly.pdbx_strand_id
1 'polypeptide(L)'
;MSTIGRCTTKPCQHGTCENQDGGYSCTCLPGWTGQNCQRDIDECTEMPCQHGRCVNKDGGYNCACSPGWTGQNCQQNINECTKKPCQHGRCVDKDVGYNCICHPGWTGQNCQHDINECARKPCQHGRCVNKDGGYKCTCQRGWTGQNCGQCE
;
A
#
# COMPACT_ATOMS: atom_id res chain seq x y z
N MET A 1 -8.38 -3.92 -65.66
CA MET A 1 -8.17 -4.82 -64.51
C MET A 1 -8.06 -3.95 -63.27
N SER A 2 -9.13 -3.87 -62.48
CA SER A 2 -9.11 -3.09 -61.24
C SER A 2 -8.15 -3.77 -60.27
N THR A 3 -7.08 -3.06 -59.88
CA THR A 3 -6.19 -3.48 -58.81
C THR A 3 -7.01 -3.54 -57.52
N ILE A 4 -7.37 -4.75 -57.10
CA ILE A 4 -7.93 -4.97 -55.77
C ILE A 4 -6.83 -4.54 -54.78
N GLY A 5 -7.01 -3.40 -54.12
CA GLY A 5 -6.10 -2.93 -53.10
C GLY A 5 -5.99 -4.00 -52.01
N ARG A 6 -4.77 -4.40 -51.65
CA ARG A 6 -4.54 -5.49 -50.69
C ARG A 6 -5.12 -5.21 -49.30
N CYS A 7 -5.40 -3.96 -48.94
CA CYS A 7 -6.10 -3.64 -47.70
C CYS A 7 -7.58 -4.07 -47.68
N THR A 8 -8.19 -4.37 -48.82
CA THR A 8 -9.59 -4.87 -48.88
C THR A 8 -9.75 -6.24 -48.20
N THR A 9 -8.68 -7.03 -48.11
CA THR A 9 -8.67 -8.32 -47.40
C THR A 9 -8.38 -8.18 -45.90
N LYS A 10 -8.25 -6.95 -45.37
CA LYS A 10 -7.93 -6.65 -43.96
C LYS A 10 -6.74 -7.46 -43.42
N PRO A 11 -5.55 -7.35 -44.04
CA PRO A 11 -4.40 -8.18 -43.66
C PRO A 11 -3.81 -7.81 -42.29
N CYS A 12 -3.90 -6.56 -41.86
CA CYS A 12 -3.40 -6.11 -40.56
C CYS A 12 -4.37 -6.50 -39.43
N GLN A 13 -3.90 -7.29 -38.46
CA GLN A 13 -4.74 -7.77 -37.35
C GLN A 13 -4.96 -6.67 -36.30
N HIS A 14 -3.87 -6.07 -35.80
CA HIS A 14 -3.89 -5.03 -34.77
C HIS A 14 -3.20 -3.76 -35.27
N GLY A 15 -3.72 -3.18 -36.36
CA GLY A 15 -3.09 -2.02 -36.99
C GLY A 15 -3.92 -1.45 -38.14
N THR A 16 -3.43 -0.35 -38.68
CA THR A 16 -4.01 0.32 -39.85
C THR A 16 -3.29 -0.16 -41.11
N CYS A 17 -4.06 -0.51 -42.14
CA CYS A 17 -3.54 -0.94 -43.44
C CYS A 17 -3.45 0.22 -44.43
N GLU A 18 -2.33 0.34 -45.12
CA GLU A 18 -2.12 1.29 -46.21
C GLU A 18 -1.70 0.54 -47.48
N ASN A 19 -2.39 0.81 -48.60
CA ASN A 19 -2.00 0.25 -49.89
C ASN A 19 -0.72 0.95 -50.37
N GLN A 20 0.22 0.18 -50.91
CA GLN A 20 1.46 0.70 -51.51
C GLN A 20 1.61 0.16 -52.93
N ASP A 21 2.45 0.80 -53.75
CA ASP A 21 2.74 0.31 -55.10
C ASP A 21 3.35 -1.10 -55.03
N GLY A 22 2.60 -2.07 -55.55
CA GLY A 22 2.98 -3.49 -55.52
C GLY A 22 2.61 -4.26 -54.23
N GLY A 23 1.94 -3.64 -53.24
CA GLY A 23 1.63 -4.33 -51.98
C GLY A 23 0.77 -3.54 -50.98
N TYR A 24 1.09 -3.73 -49.70
CA TYR A 24 0.51 -3.02 -48.56
C TYR A 24 1.54 -2.91 -47.44
N SER A 25 1.32 -1.97 -46.54
CA SER A 25 2.03 -1.85 -45.28
C SER A 25 1.02 -1.82 -44.13
N CYS A 26 1.44 -2.28 -42.96
CA CYS A 26 0.67 -2.20 -41.73
C CYS A 26 1.39 -1.30 -40.73
N THR A 27 0.67 -0.31 -40.20
CA THR A 27 1.11 0.48 -39.05
C THR A 27 0.47 -0.10 -37.80
N CYS A 28 1.27 -0.75 -36.96
CA CYS A 28 0.78 -1.47 -35.80
C CYS A 28 0.35 -0.54 -34.67
N LEU A 29 -0.70 -0.94 -33.95
CA LEU A 29 -1.07 -0.32 -32.68
C LEU A 29 0.02 -0.58 -31.62
N PRO A 30 0.12 0.26 -30.58
CA PRO A 30 1.01 -0.02 -29.44
C PRO A 30 0.78 -1.43 -28.88
N GLY A 31 1.86 -2.10 -28.49
CA GLY A 31 1.84 -3.49 -28.00
C GLY A 31 1.86 -4.56 -29.10
N TRP A 32 1.87 -4.18 -30.38
CA TRP A 32 1.87 -5.13 -31.50
C TRP A 32 3.04 -4.93 -32.46
N THR A 33 3.48 -6.03 -33.05
CA THR A 33 4.59 -6.09 -34.00
C THR A 33 4.40 -7.17 -35.06
N GLY A 34 5.35 -7.25 -36.00
CA GLY A 34 5.30 -8.12 -37.16
C GLY A 34 4.65 -7.46 -38.37
N GLN A 35 4.87 -8.06 -39.56
CA GLN A 35 4.44 -7.50 -40.84
C GLN A 35 2.93 -7.18 -40.90
N ASN A 36 2.11 -7.98 -40.24
CA ASN A 36 0.66 -7.86 -40.22
C ASN A 36 0.13 -7.49 -38.82
N CYS A 37 1.00 -7.00 -37.93
CA CYS A 37 0.67 -6.67 -36.54
C CYS A 37 0.04 -7.86 -35.79
N GLN A 38 0.51 -9.07 -36.10
CA GLN A 38 -0.02 -10.33 -35.59
C GLN A 38 0.73 -10.84 -34.36
N ARG A 39 1.87 -10.24 -34.02
CA ARG A 39 2.71 -10.66 -32.90
C ARG A 39 2.54 -9.65 -31.78
N ASP A 40 2.21 -10.16 -30.61
CA ASP A 40 2.22 -9.39 -29.38
C ASP A 40 3.66 -9.04 -28.97
N ILE A 41 3.84 -7.86 -28.38
CA ILE A 41 5.11 -7.43 -27.77
C ILE A 41 5.05 -7.83 -26.30
N ASP A 42 6.06 -8.55 -25.82
CA ASP A 42 6.17 -8.86 -24.40
C ASP A 42 6.75 -7.65 -23.63
N GLU A 43 5.90 -6.77 -23.08
CA GLU A 43 6.41 -5.61 -22.34
C GLU A 43 7.09 -5.98 -21.01
N CYS A 44 6.94 -7.22 -20.53
CA CYS A 44 7.59 -7.66 -19.31
C CYS A 44 9.11 -7.81 -19.44
N THR A 45 9.66 -7.83 -20.67
CA THR A 45 11.11 -7.86 -20.88
C THR A 45 11.82 -6.62 -20.33
N GLU A 46 11.12 -5.49 -20.27
CA GLU A 46 11.62 -4.22 -19.74
C GLU A 46 11.41 -4.09 -18.21
N MET A 47 10.84 -5.10 -17.56
CA MET A 47 10.55 -5.12 -16.12
C MET A 47 9.80 -3.86 -15.62
N PRO A 48 8.62 -3.53 -16.19
CA PRO A 48 7.92 -2.29 -15.89
C PRO A 48 7.36 -2.22 -14.45
N CYS A 49 7.15 -3.35 -13.79
CA CYS A 49 6.57 -3.42 -12.44
C CYS A 49 7.66 -3.24 -11.37
N GLN A 50 7.50 -2.24 -10.49
CA GLN A 50 8.47 -1.96 -9.42
C GLN A 50 8.36 -2.93 -8.26
N HIS A 51 7.16 -3.07 -7.67
CA HIS A 51 6.90 -3.94 -6.51
C HIS A 51 5.84 -4.99 -6.84
N GLY A 52 6.12 -5.86 -7.80
CA GLY A 52 5.18 -6.90 -8.21
C GLY A 52 5.69 -7.79 -9.32
N ARG A 53 4.83 -8.70 -9.76
CA ARG A 53 5.10 -9.59 -10.89
C ARG A 53 4.45 -9.04 -12.15
N CYS A 54 5.24 -8.87 -13.22
CA CYS A 54 4.71 -8.55 -14.54
C CYS A 54 4.02 -9.76 -15.16
N VAL A 55 2.89 -9.50 -15.83
CA VAL A 55 2.14 -10.48 -16.61
C VAL A 55 1.84 -9.88 -17.97
N ASN A 56 2.47 -10.45 -19.00
CA ASN A 56 2.23 -10.06 -20.38
C ASN A 56 0.79 -10.41 -20.81
N LYS A 57 0.21 -9.56 -21.66
CA LYS A 57 -1.16 -9.67 -22.19
C LYS A 57 -1.16 -9.25 -23.65
N ASP A 58 -2.17 -9.69 -24.39
CA ASP A 58 -2.32 -9.28 -25.78
C ASP A 58 -2.51 -7.75 -25.88
N GLY A 59 -1.54 -7.07 -26.49
CA GLY A 59 -1.49 -5.63 -26.69
C GLY A 59 -1.09 -4.82 -25.45
N GLY A 60 -0.50 -5.43 -24.42
CA GLY A 60 -0.05 -4.72 -23.23
C GLY A 60 0.35 -5.63 -22.08
N TYR A 61 0.43 -5.07 -20.87
CA TYR A 61 0.80 -5.83 -19.69
C TYR A 61 -0.05 -5.44 -18.49
N ASN A 62 0.02 -6.28 -17.45
CA ASN A 62 -0.49 -5.94 -16.13
C ASN A 62 0.52 -6.30 -15.05
N CYS A 63 0.58 -5.48 -14.00
CA CYS A 63 1.39 -5.77 -12.83
C CYS A 63 0.51 -6.37 -11.72
N ALA A 64 0.87 -7.57 -11.26
CA ALA A 64 0.33 -8.15 -10.04
C ALA A 64 1.15 -7.62 -8.84
N CYS A 65 0.65 -6.58 -8.20
CA CYS A 65 1.36 -5.91 -7.10
C CYS A 65 1.49 -6.79 -5.86
N SER A 66 2.66 -6.70 -5.23
CA SER A 66 2.93 -7.26 -3.91
C SER A 66 2.04 -6.59 -2.85
N PRO A 67 1.76 -7.25 -1.72
CA PRO A 67 1.01 -6.65 -0.61
C PRO A 67 1.63 -5.31 -0.19
N GLY A 68 0.79 -4.30 0.05
CA GLY A 68 1.22 -2.94 0.39
C GLY A 68 1.44 -2.03 -0.82
N TRP A 69 1.40 -2.53 -2.06
CA TRP A 69 1.66 -1.72 -3.26
C TRP A 69 0.47 -1.63 -4.21
N THR A 70 0.38 -0.52 -4.92
CA THR A 70 -0.69 -0.20 -5.89
C THR A 70 -0.18 0.69 -7.02
N GLY A 71 -1.07 1.05 -7.94
CA GLY A 71 -0.76 1.75 -9.19
C GLY A 71 -0.46 0.79 -10.35
N GLN A 72 -0.51 1.31 -11.58
CA GLN A 72 -0.33 0.51 -12.80
C GLN A 72 0.97 -0.33 -12.80
N ASN A 73 2.04 0.23 -12.23
CA ASN A 73 3.37 -0.37 -12.19
C ASN A 73 3.79 -0.74 -10.76
N CYS A 74 2.84 -0.82 -9.82
CA CYS A 74 3.10 -1.09 -8.40
C CYS A 74 4.09 -0.10 -7.77
N GLN A 75 4.03 1.16 -8.20
CA GLN A 75 4.94 2.22 -7.79
C GLN A 75 4.44 3.02 -6.58
N GLN A 76 3.21 2.79 -6.14
CA GLN A 76 2.59 3.55 -5.05
C GLN A 76 2.46 2.66 -3.81
N ASN A 77 2.95 3.13 -2.68
CA ASN A 77 2.67 2.50 -1.39
C ASN A 77 1.21 2.74 -1.00
N ILE A 78 0.54 1.72 -0.50
CA ILE A 78 -0.81 1.83 0.07
C ILE A 78 -0.66 2.45 1.46
N ASN A 79 -1.34 3.57 1.70
CA ASN A 79 -1.32 4.16 3.03
C ASN A 79 -2.34 3.48 3.96
N GLU A 80 -1.92 2.53 4.80
CA GLU A 80 -2.82 1.83 5.71
C GLU A 80 -3.35 2.70 6.86
N CYS A 81 -2.69 3.82 7.16
CA CYS A 81 -3.14 4.76 8.19
C CYS A 81 -4.46 5.45 7.85
N THR A 82 -4.87 5.47 6.58
CA THR A 82 -6.18 5.97 6.14
C THR A 82 -7.35 5.25 6.83
N LYS A 83 -7.16 3.99 7.22
CA LYS A 83 -8.15 3.18 7.96
C LYS A 83 -8.18 3.47 9.46
N LYS A 84 -7.30 4.36 9.97
CA LYS A 84 -7.15 4.71 11.39
C LYS A 84 -7.02 3.48 12.31
N PRO A 85 -6.01 2.62 12.10
CA PRO A 85 -5.89 1.38 12.87
C PRO A 85 -5.48 1.59 14.34
N CYS A 86 -4.79 2.69 14.67
CA CYS A 86 -4.33 2.97 16.03
C CYS A 86 -5.45 3.56 16.90
N GLN A 87 -5.73 2.98 18.06
CA GLN A 87 -6.77 3.45 18.99
C GLN A 87 -6.28 4.64 19.83
N HIS A 88 -5.19 4.45 20.57
CA HIS A 88 -4.62 5.47 21.46
C HIS A 88 -3.19 5.81 21.05
N GLY A 89 -3.00 6.25 19.80
CA GLY A 89 -1.69 6.56 19.27
C GLY A 89 -1.71 7.22 17.89
N ARG A 90 -0.51 7.56 17.42
CA ARG A 90 -0.30 8.09 16.08
C ARG A 90 0.09 6.97 15.12
N CYS A 91 -0.66 6.86 14.01
CA CYS A 91 -0.30 5.95 12.93
C CYS A 91 0.86 6.50 12.10
N VAL A 92 1.80 5.62 11.74
CA VAL A 92 2.91 5.90 10.83
C VAL A 92 2.88 4.87 9.72
N ASP A 93 2.69 5.36 8.51
CA ASP A 93 2.72 4.57 7.28
C ASP A 93 4.12 4.00 7.01
N LYS A 94 4.19 2.81 6.42
CA LYS A 94 5.43 2.13 6.04
C LYS A 94 5.29 1.56 4.64
N ASP A 95 6.43 1.33 3.97
CA ASP A 95 6.49 0.71 2.63
C ASP A 95 5.75 -0.64 2.54
N VAL A 96 5.54 -1.31 3.68
CA VAL A 96 4.62 -2.42 3.83
C VAL A 96 3.93 -2.30 5.18
N GLY A 97 2.63 -2.02 5.20
CA GLY A 97 1.85 -1.93 6.42
C GLY A 97 2.06 -0.63 7.21
N TYR A 98 1.79 -0.69 8.51
CA TYR A 98 1.85 0.49 9.37
C TYR A 98 2.45 0.15 10.74
N ASN A 99 2.84 1.20 11.47
CA ASN A 99 3.18 1.11 12.87
C ASN A 99 2.41 2.15 13.69
N CYS A 100 1.95 1.78 14.88
CA CYS A 100 1.34 2.71 15.82
C CYS A 100 2.37 3.16 16.87
N ILE A 101 2.54 4.48 17.00
CA ILE A 101 3.27 5.08 18.11
C ILE A 101 2.26 5.40 19.20
N CYS A 102 2.24 4.59 20.25
CA CYS A 102 1.27 4.71 21.33
C CYS A 102 1.50 5.95 22.18
N HIS A 103 0.39 6.56 22.61
CA HIS A 103 0.43 7.58 23.65
C HIS A 103 0.92 6.95 24.97
N PRO A 104 1.48 7.75 25.91
CA PRO A 104 1.83 7.26 27.24
C PRO A 104 0.66 6.54 27.91
N GLY A 105 0.95 5.43 28.60
CA GLY A 105 -0.07 4.59 29.25
C GLY A 105 -0.71 3.54 28.33
N TRP A 106 -0.36 3.49 27.04
CA TRP A 106 -0.93 2.52 26.09
C TRP A 106 0.13 1.64 25.43
N THR A 107 -0.27 0.42 25.07
CA THR A 107 0.57 -0.59 24.42
C THR A 107 -0.24 -1.50 23.48
N GLY A 108 0.45 -2.46 22.85
CA GLY A 108 -0.08 -3.32 21.80
C GLY A 108 0.14 -2.75 20.39
N GLN A 109 -0.01 -3.62 19.38
CA GLN A 109 0.22 -3.27 17.97
C GLN A 109 -0.58 -2.05 17.50
N ASN A 110 -1.82 -1.91 18.00
CA ASN A 110 -2.74 -0.84 17.65
C ASN A 110 -3.00 0.11 18.82
N CYS A 111 -2.15 0.09 19.85
CA CYS A 111 -2.32 0.87 21.07
C CYS A 111 -3.67 0.63 21.77
N GLN A 112 -4.14 -0.62 21.71
CA GLN A 112 -5.45 -1.05 22.23
C GLN A 112 -5.40 -1.53 23.69
N HIS A 113 -4.20 -1.67 24.27
CA HIS A 113 -4.03 -2.19 25.61
C HIS A 113 -3.59 -1.08 26.54
N ASP A 114 -4.36 -0.89 27.62
CA ASP A 114 -3.98 -0.03 28.73
C ASP A 114 -2.82 -0.66 29.52
N ILE A 115 -1.83 0.15 29.90
CA ILE A 115 -0.72 -0.28 30.74
C ILE A 115 -1.19 -0.26 32.19
N ASN A 116 -0.88 -1.32 32.94
CA ASN A 116 -1.13 -1.30 34.38
C ASN A 116 0.05 -0.67 35.13
N GLU A 117 0.04 0.65 35.35
CA GLU A 117 1.15 1.31 36.06
C GLU A 117 1.23 0.91 37.53
N CYS A 118 0.14 0.42 38.13
CA CYS A 118 0.16 -0.06 39.51
C CYS A 118 1.06 -1.28 39.71
N ALA A 119 1.40 -2.03 38.66
CA ALA A 119 2.38 -3.11 38.73
C ALA A 119 3.77 -2.63 39.21
N ARG A 120 4.11 -1.35 38.99
CA ARG A 120 5.36 -0.73 39.46
C ARG A 120 5.26 -0.15 40.87
N LYS A 121 4.11 -0.28 41.53
CA LYS A 121 3.85 0.26 42.88
C LYS A 121 4.25 1.75 43.03
N PRO A 122 3.70 2.66 42.21
CA PRO A 122 4.10 4.06 42.20
C PRO A 122 3.68 4.84 43.46
N CYS A 123 2.64 4.39 44.17
CA CYS A 123 2.14 5.02 45.39
C CYS A 123 2.99 4.59 46.60
N GLN A 124 3.58 5.56 47.29
CA GLN A 124 4.41 5.30 48.48
C GLN A 124 3.54 5.01 49.71
N HIS A 125 2.69 5.97 50.09
CA HIS A 125 1.80 5.87 51.26
C HIS A 125 0.33 5.91 50.84
N GLY A 126 -0.08 4.96 50.00
CA GLY A 126 -1.43 4.92 49.45
C GLY A 126 -1.74 3.67 48.66
N ARG A 127 -3.01 3.54 48.27
CA ARG A 127 -3.47 2.47 47.37
C ARG A 127 -3.43 2.98 45.93
N CYS A 128 -2.84 2.17 45.04
CA CYS A 128 -2.85 2.44 43.61
C CYS A 128 -4.14 1.93 42.96
N VAL A 129 -4.68 2.71 42.03
CA VAL A 129 -5.81 2.34 41.17
C VAL A 129 -5.42 2.61 39.72
N ASN A 130 -5.42 1.54 38.92
CA ASN A 130 -5.16 1.66 37.48
C ASN A 130 -6.34 2.33 36.77
N LYS A 131 -6.06 3.13 35.76
CA LYS A 131 -7.01 3.90 34.96
C LYS A 131 -6.57 3.91 33.50
N ASP A 132 -7.52 4.10 32.60
CA ASP A 132 -7.21 4.20 31.18
C ASP A 132 -6.19 5.33 30.92
N GLY A 133 -5.02 4.96 30.40
CA GLY A 133 -3.88 5.82 30.12
C GLY A 133 -3.07 6.25 31.35
N GLY A 134 -3.25 5.64 32.52
CA GLY A 134 -2.46 5.97 33.70
C GLY A 134 -2.96 5.41 35.04
N TYR A 135 -2.66 6.10 36.13
CA TYR A 135 -3.05 5.64 37.46
C TYR A 135 -3.38 6.79 38.40
N LYS A 136 -4.05 6.45 39.50
CA LYS A 136 -4.31 7.36 40.62
C LYS A 136 -3.93 6.70 41.93
N CYS A 137 -3.22 7.44 42.78
CA CYS A 137 -3.02 7.06 44.17
C CYS A 137 -4.11 7.64 45.06
N THR A 138 -4.68 6.81 45.92
CA THR A 138 -5.52 7.25 47.05
C THR A 138 -4.65 7.24 48.31
N CYS A 139 -4.26 8.43 48.76
CA CYS A 139 -3.32 8.59 49.86
C CYS A 139 -3.93 8.24 51.21
N GLN A 140 -3.09 7.70 52.10
CA GLN A 140 -3.41 7.54 53.51
C GLN A 140 -3.46 8.91 54.19
N ARG A 141 -4.10 9.00 55.37
CA ARG A 141 -4.19 10.26 56.13
C ARG A 141 -2.79 10.83 56.42
N GLY A 142 -2.64 12.15 56.27
CA GLY A 142 -1.37 12.86 56.47
C GLY A 142 -0.40 12.79 55.29
N TRP A 143 -0.83 12.22 54.15
CA TRP A 143 -0.02 12.14 52.92
C TRP A 143 -0.74 12.75 51.73
N THR A 144 0.02 13.47 50.90
CA THR A 144 -0.47 14.15 49.70
C THR A 144 0.49 13.99 48.50
N GLY A 145 0.12 14.59 47.38
CA GLY A 145 0.83 14.53 46.10
C GLY A 145 0.43 13.34 45.23
N GLN A 146 0.84 13.36 43.95
CA GLN A 146 0.46 12.36 42.94
C GLN A 146 0.78 10.91 43.37
N ASN A 147 1.91 10.74 44.06
CA ASN A 147 2.43 9.43 44.50
C ASN A 147 2.33 9.20 46.01
N CYS A 148 1.63 10.08 46.75
CA CYS A 148 1.51 10.03 48.21
C CYS A 148 2.89 10.02 48.91
N GLY A 149 3.81 10.85 48.43
CA GLY A 149 5.18 10.95 48.94
C GLY A 149 5.46 12.23 49.75
N GLN A 150 4.45 13.08 49.93
CA GLN A 150 4.57 14.36 50.65
C GLN A 150 3.76 14.30 51.94
N CYS A 151 4.34 14.73 53.05
CA CYS A 151 3.61 14.90 54.30
C CYS A 151 2.70 16.13 54.18
N GLU A 152 1.46 16.00 54.64
CA GLU A 152 0.50 17.10 54.75
C GLU A 152 0.81 18.01 55.96
#